data_AF-A0A2A4FLW4-F1
#
_entry.id   AF-A0A2A4FLW4-F1
#
_cell.length_a   1.000
_cell.length_b   1.000
_cell.length_c   1.000
_cell.angle_alpha   90.00
_cell.angle_beta   90.00
_cell.angle_gamma   90.00
#
_symmetry.space_group_name_H-M   'P 1'
#
loop_
_entity.id
_entity.type
_entity.pdbx_description
1 polymer ?
#
loop_
_entity_poly.entity_id
_entity_poly.type
_entity_poly.pdbx_seq_one_letter_code
_entity_poly.pdbx_strand_id
1 'polypeptide(L)'
;VLQDNGARISAFDPEGRRQAEALLDNVDFAEDAYAAMDGADALVLVTEWNEFRALDLDRVRRLLKSPTIVDLRNIYRPEQMRAAGFEYMSVGRP
;
A
#
# COMPACT_ATOMS: atom_id res chain seq x y z
N VAL A 1 -12.07 -11.19 0.73
CA VAL A 1 -12.99 -10.22 0.09
C VAL A 1 -12.41 -9.52 -1.13
N LEU A 2 -11.21 -8.93 -1.10
CA LEU A 2 -10.68 -8.21 -2.28
C LEU A 2 -10.56 -9.13 -3.52
N GLN A 3 -9.89 -10.27 -3.37
CA GLN A 3 -9.81 -11.30 -4.42
C GLN A 3 -11.18 -11.85 -4.81
N ASP A 4 -12.07 -12.10 -3.83
CA ASP A 4 -13.44 -12.57 -4.08
C ASP A 4 -14.26 -11.57 -4.93
N ASN A 5 -13.90 -10.28 -4.88
CA ASN A 5 -14.51 -9.22 -5.69
C ASN A 5 -13.70 -8.92 -6.97
N GLY A 6 -12.75 -9.78 -7.35
CA GLY A 6 -12.00 -9.70 -8.60
C GLY A 6 -10.76 -8.79 -8.58
N ALA A 7 -10.34 -8.31 -7.42
CA ALA A 7 -9.10 -7.53 -7.31
C ALA A 7 -7.86 -8.40 -7.52
N ARG A 8 -6.87 -7.86 -8.24
CA ARG A 8 -5.50 -8.40 -8.29
C ARG A 8 -4.70 -7.78 -7.16
N ILE A 9 -3.96 -8.60 -6.42
CA ILE A 9 -3.15 -8.16 -5.28
C ILE A 9 -1.69 -8.29 -5.66
N SER A 10 -0.95 -7.18 -5.60
CA SER A 10 0.49 -7.21 -5.47
C SER A 10 0.88 -6.80 -4.05
N ALA A 11 1.80 -7.54 -3.44
CA ALA A 11 2.17 -7.37 -2.04
C ALA A 11 3.69 -7.34 -1.87
N PHE A 12 4.13 -6.54 -0.92
CA PHE A 12 5.51 -6.51 -0.46
C PHE A 12 5.52 -6.45 1.06
N ASP A 13 6.34 -7.29 1.69
CA ASP A 13 6.69 -7.19 3.10
C ASP A 13 8.18 -7.52 3.24
N PRO A 14 8.99 -6.64 3.87
CA PRO A 14 10.44 -6.82 3.96
C PRO A 14 10.87 -8.09 4.72
N GLU A 15 10.02 -8.60 5.62
CA GLU A 15 10.37 -9.74 6.49
C GLU A 15 9.39 -10.92 6.33
N GLY A 16 8.18 -10.66 5.87
CA GLY A 16 7.05 -11.61 5.86
C GLY A 16 6.89 -12.42 4.58
N ARG A 17 7.57 -12.06 3.47
CA ARG A 17 7.33 -12.63 2.14
C ARG A 17 7.31 -14.16 2.13
N ARG A 18 8.36 -14.81 2.66
CA ARG A 18 8.50 -16.28 2.64
C ARG A 18 7.34 -17.00 3.33
N GLN A 19 6.82 -16.45 4.44
CA GLN A 19 5.70 -17.07 5.15
C GLN A 19 4.38 -16.79 4.44
N ALA A 20 4.21 -15.57 3.91
CA ALA A 20 3.01 -15.16 3.19
C ALA A 20 2.83 -15.97 1.90
N GLU A 21 3.91 -16.20 1.13
CA GLU A 21 3.88 -17.03 -0.09
C GLU A 21 3.42 -18.46 0.15
N ALA A 22 3.66 -19.02 1.34
CA ALA A 22 3.23 -20.37 1.69
C ALA A 22 1.74 -20.44 2.10
N LEU A 23 1.11 -19.30 2.38
CA LEU A 23 -0.23 -19.20 2.96
C LEU A 23 -1.24 -18.49 2.06
N LEU A 24 -0.78 -17.65 1.13
CA LEU A 24 -1.63 -16.80 0.30
C LEU A 24 -1.57 -17.24 -1.16
N ASP A 25 -2.73 -17.54 -1.71
CA ASP A 25 -2.90 -17.82 -3.13
C ASP A 25 -3.23 -16.54 -3.90
N ASN A 26 -2.88 -16.51 -5.19
CA ASN A 26 -3.22 -15.43 -6.13
C ASN A 26 -2.76 -14.02 -5.67
N VAL A 27 -1.55 -13.94 -5.14
CA VAL A 27 -0.86 -12.70 -4.77
C VAL A 27 0.45 -12.61 -5.52
N ASP A 28 0.67 -11.49 -6.22
CA ASP A 28 1.93 -11.19 -6.88
C ASP A 28 2.90 -10.55 -5.87
N PHE A 29 3.80 -11.35 -5.31
CA PHE A 29 4.80 -10.85 -4.37
C PHE A 29 5.91 -10.08 -5.09
N ALA A 30 5.97 -8.77 -4.84
CA ALA A 30 6.94 -7.87 -5.45
C ALA A 30 8.28 -7.87 -4.71
N GLU A 31 9.33 -7.42 -5.40
CA GLU A 31 10.68 -7.34 -4.86
C GLU A 31 10.90 -6.13 -3.93
N ASP A 32 10.11 -5.07 -4.10
CA ASP A 32 10.14 -3.88 -3.24
C ASP A 32 8.77 -3.20 -3.17
N ALA A 33 8.64 -2.22 -2.27
CA ALA A 33 7.39 -1.48 -2.06
C ALA A 33 6.92 -0.73 -3.32
N TYR A 34 7.84 -0.19 -4.12
CA TYR A 34 7.49 0.58 -5.32
C TYR A 34 7.01 -0.32 -6.45
N ALA A 35 7.60 -1.50 -6.60
CA ALA A 35 7.15 -2.52 -7.54
C ALA A 35 5.75 -3.02 -7.19
N ALA A 36 5.43 -3.17 -5.89
CA ALA A 36 4.10 -3.60 -5.45
C ALA A 36 2.97 -2.60 -5.80
N MET A 37 3.30 -1.31 -5.96
CA MET A 37 2.31 -0.26 -6.23
C MET A 37 2.27 0.22 -7.68
N ASP A 38 3.17 -0.28 -8.54
CA ASP A 38 3.26 0.16 -9.93
C ASP A 38 1.99 -0.20 -10.72
N GLY A 39 1.29 0.82 -11.21
CA GLY A 39 0.02 0.66 -11.91
C GLY A 39 -1.14 0.20 -11.01
N ALA A 40 -1.01 0.24 -9.69
CA ALA A 40 -2.09 -0.12 -8.77
C ALA A 40 -3.15 0.97 -8.70
N ASP A 41 -4.41 0.57 -8.50
CA ASP A 41 -5.55 1.48 -8.36
C ASP A 41 -5.64 2.08 -6.94
N ALA A 42 -5.11 1.39 -5.93
CA ALA A 42 -4.99 1.88 -4.56
C ALA A 42 -3.83 1.17 -3.84
N LEU A 43 -3.22 1.87 -2.87
CA LEU A 43 -2.25 1.30 -1.93
C LEU A 43 -2.90 1.08 -0.56
N VAL A 44 -2.70 -0.11 0.03
CA VAL A 44 -3.18 -0.43 1.38
C VAL A 44 -1.99 -0.74 2.28
N LEU A 45 -1.83 0.03 3.36
CA LEU A 45 -0.78 -0.18 4.36
C LEU A 45 -1.33 -1.04 5.50
N VAL A 46 -0.80 -2.26 5.63
CA VAL A 46 -1.26 -3.26 6.61
C VAL A 46 -0.26 -3.45 7.76
N THR A 47 1.03 -3.24 7.51
CA THR A 47 2.12 -3.31 8.51
C THR A 47 2.86 -1.96 8.58
N GLU A 48 3.50 -1.66 9.71
CA GLU A 48 4.08 -0.33 10.01
C GLU A 48 5.60 -0.25 9.88
N TRP A 49 6.19 -1.04 8.98
CA TRP A 49 7.63 -1.04 8.76
C TRP A 49 8.16 0.37 8.46
N ASN A 50 9.36 0.68 8.99
CA ASN A 50 9.97 2.01 8.84
C ASN A 50 10.20 2.38 7.37
N GLU A 51 10.45 1.40 6.51
CA GLU A 51 10.57 1.59 5.06
C GLU A 51 9.33 2.27 4.47
N PHE A 52 8.14 1.92 4.94
CA PHE A 52 6.88 2.52 4.47
C PHE A 52 6.66 3.93 4.98
N ARG A 53 7.36 4.36 6.03
CA ARG A 53 7.34 5.74 6.55
C ARG A 53 8.26 6.66 5.76
N ALA A 54 9.22 6.08 5.04
CA ALA A 54 10.27 6.79 4.31
C ALA A 54 10.04 6.77 2.78
N LEU A 55 8.83 6.44 2.33
CA LEU A 55 8.50 6.44 0.91
C LEU A 55 8.55 7.86 0.34
N ASP A 56 9.09 7.96 -0.88
CA ASP A 56 8.99 9.16 -1.69
C ASP A 56 7.55 9.30 -2.19
N LEU A 57 6.76 10.13 -1.52
CA LEU A 57 5.35 10.34 -1.82
C LEU A 57 5.11 10.86 -3.25
N ASP A 58 6.03 11.64 -3.82
CA ASP A 58 5.90 12.08 -5.21
C ASP A 58 6.06 10.91 -6.17
N ARG A 59 6.96 9.97 -5.87
CA ARG A 59 7.10 8.72 -6.62
C ARG A 59 5.87 7.83 -6.47
N VAL A 60 5.37 7.65 -5.25
CA VAL A 60 4.13 6.87 -4.97
C VAL A 60 2.98 7.40 -5.82
N ARG A 61 2.78 8.73 -5.84
CA ARG A 61 1.70 9.37 -6.60
C ARG A 61 1.79 9.12 -8.11
N ARG A 62 3.00 8.97 -8.66
CA ARG A 62 3.22 8.70 -10.10
C ARG A 62 3.02 7.23 -10.48
N LEU A 63 3.25 6.32 -9.55
CA LEU A 63 3.13 4.87 -9.78
C LEU A 63 1.68 4.41 -9.72
N LEU A 64 0.89 4.99 -8.81
CA LEU A 64 -0.53 4.66 -8.71
C LEU A 64 -1.33 5.24 -9.88
N LYS A 65 -2.30 4.49 -10.41
CA LYS A 65 -3.26 4.99 -11.41
C LYS A 65 -4.16 6.09 -10.84
N SER A 66 -4.56 5.89 -9.58
CA SER A 66 -5.30 6.83 -8.76
C SER A 66 -4.54 7.01 -7.45
N PRO A 67 -4.29 8.23 -6.98
CA PRO A 67 -3.49 8.46 -5.77
C PRO A 67 -4.30 8.17 -4.49
N THR A 68 -4.81 6.94 -4.37
CA THR A 68 -5.64 6.49 -3.25
C THR A 68 -4.83 5.62 -2.30
N ILE A 69 -4.78 6.02 -1.03
CA ILE A 69 -4.06 5.32 0.04
C ILE A 69 -5.01 5.02 1.20
N VAL A 70 -5.02 3.75 1.62
CA VAL A 70 -5.70 3.27 2.83
C VAL A 70 -4.64 2.89 3.86
N ASP A 71 -4.49 3.69 4.92
CA ASP A 71 -3.55 3.44 5.99
C ASP A 71 -4.23 2.82 7.22
N LEU A 72 -4.04 1.52 7.40
CA LEU A 72 -4.58 0.78 8.55
C LEU A 72 -3.67 0.82 9.79
N ARG A 73 -2.50 1.45 9.67
CA ARG A 73 -1.49 1.57 10.73
C ARG A 73 -1.22 3.01 11.17
N ASN A 74 -1.90 3.97 10.55
CA ASN A 74 -1.90 5.38 10.94
C ASN A 74 -0.48 6.00 10.94
N ILE A 75 0.40 5.51 10.07
CA ILE A 75 1.80 5.92 9.96
C ILE A 75 1.96 7.32 9.33
N TYR A 76 1.01 7.74 8.49
CA TYR A 76 0.97 9.08 7.92
C TYR A 76 -0.07 9.98 8.60
N ARG A 77 0.15 11.29 8.49
CA ARG A 77 -0.79 12.31 8.96
C ARG A 77 -1.79 12.68 7.86
N PRO A 78 -3.12 12.60 8.11
CA PRO A 78 -4.13 12.82 7.08
C PRO A 78 -3.98 14.15 6.33
N GLU A 79 -3.68 15.24 7.05
CA GLU A 79 -3.54 16.57 6.48
C GLU A 79 -2.34 16.68 5.52
N GLN A 80 -1.24 15.98 5.82
CA GLN A 80 -0.05 15.96 4.97
C GLN A 80 -0.30 15.17 3.69
N MET A 81 -0.98 14.03 3.80
CA MET A 81 -1.30 13.18 2.64
C MET A 81 -2.30 13.86 1.70
N ARG A 82 -3.33 14.52 2.26
CA ARG A 82 -4.29 15.32 1.49
C ARG A 82 -3.59 16.49 0.79
N ALA A 83 -2.69 17.19 1.47
CA ALA A 83 -1.91 18.28 0.88
C ALA A 83 -0.95 17.78 -0.23
N ALA A 84 -0.44 16.56 -0.11
CA ALA A 84 0.36 15.89 -1.13
C ALA A 84 -0.48 15.34 -2.32
N GLY A 85 -1.80 15.52 -2.30
CA GLY A 85 -2.69 15.17 -3.40
C GLY A 85 -3.20 13.73 -3.39
N PHE A 86 -3.18 13.06 -2.23
CA PHE A 86 -3.75 11.72 -2.09
C PHE A 86 -5.20 11.77 -1.59
N GLU A 87 -6.02 10.88 -2.13
CA GLU A 87 -7.22 10.42 -1.43
C GLU A 87 -6.76 9.49 -0.31
N TYR A 88 -6.80 9.99 0.92
CA TYR A 88 -6.22 9.31 2.07
C TYR A 88 -7.30 8.91 3.09
N MET A 89 -7.38 7.62 3.36
CA MET A 89 -8.26 7.02 4.35
C MET A 89 -7.41 6.40 5.47
N SER A 90 -7.82 6.60 6.72
CA SER A 90 -7.12 6.00 7.86
C SER A 90 -8.07 5.67 9.00
N VAL A 91 -7.68 4.74 9.88
CA VAL A 91 -8.57 4.19 10.89
C VAL A 91 -8.72 5.15 12.08
N GLY A 92 -9.96 5.50 12.40
CA GLY A 92 -10.29 6.32 13.59
C GLY A 92 -9.88 7.78 13.47
N ARG A 93 -9.67 8.30 12.26
CA ARG A 93 -9.30 9.70 11.99
C ARG A 93 -10.20 10.31 10.91
N PRO A 94 -10.67 11.56 11.07
CA PRO A 94 -11.53 12.24 10.12
C PRO A 94 -10.79 12.71 8.84
#